data_AF-A0A1Y2L4L3-F1
#
_entry.id   AF-A0A1Y2L4L3-F1
#
_cell.length_a   1.000
_cell.length_b   1.000
_cell.length_c   1.000
_cell.angle_alpha   90.00
_cell.angle_beta   90.00
_cell.angle_gamma   90.00
#
_symmetry.space_group_name_H-M   'P 1'
#
loop_
_entity.id
_entity.type
_entity.pdbx_description
1 polymer ?
#
loop_
_entity_poly.entity_id
_entity_poly.type
_entity_poly.pdbx_seq_one_letter_code
_entity_poly.pdbx_strand_id
1 'polypeptide(L)'
;MRNRLRLTLHFLLAFIGAMALAQTASAAVNCNNLARIVTVDHIDINQRHIFCGEIGRYGAVGFHAQPGGQTPGTITFDGYSHALVVSQWQGGHWQSNGIYELDNFLISDGHDQFNKAKSTMFPDHCSKDDVLVAIAYAAQHNNMSGPSCVTTQGSQFELTLYWLHDNTGWYVNTAYPRT
;
A
#
# COMPACT_ATOMS: atom_id res chain seq x y z
N MET A 1 47.10 63.03 -18.96
CA MET A 1 46.02 62.15 -19.46
C MET A 1 46.09 60.84 -18.69
N ARG A 2 45.08 60.53 -17.86
CA ARG A 2 45.05 59.39 -16.92
C ARG A 2 44.26 58.25 -17.56
N ASN A 3 44.95 57.21 -18.04
CA ASN A 3 44.30 55.97 -18.48
C ASN A 3 44.05 55.05 -17.27
N ARG A 4 42.79 54.84 -16.93
CA ARG A 4 42.34 53.82 -15.96
C ARG A 4 41.90 52.59 -16.74
N LEU A 5 42.72 51.54 -16.72
CA LEU A 5 42.30 50.20 -17.18
C LEU A 5 41.50 49.56 -16.04
N ARG A 6 40.20 49.37 -16.24
CA ARG A 6 39.30 48.70 -15.27
C ARG A 6 39.44 47.19 -15.44
N LEU A 7 39.87 46.51 -14.38
CA LEU A 7 39.89 45.05 -14.27
C LEU A 7 38.49 44.60 -13.80
N THR A 8 37.68 44.04 -14.70
CA THR A 8 36.37 43.45 -14.36
C THR A 8 36.55 41.98 -14.01
N LEU A 9 36.59 41.69 -12.70
CA LEU A 9 36.56 40.36 -12.12
C LEU A 9 35.14 39.79 -12.24
N HIS A 10 34.95 38.78 -13.08
CA HIS A 10 33.68 38.05 -13.19
C HIS A 10 33.71 36.88 -12.20
N PHE A 11 33.03 37.04 -11.06
CA PHE A 11 32.69 35.93 -10.18
C PHE A 11 31.50 35.16 -10.78
N LEU A 12 31.75 33.96 -11.32
CA LEU A 12 30.69 32.99 -11.59
C LEU A 12 30.37 32.26 -10.27
N LEU A 13 29.27 32.62 -9.61
CA LEU A 13 28.67 31.79 -8.56
C LEU A 13 27.93 30.63 -9.22
N ALA A 14 28.45 29.42 -9.09
CA ALA A 14 27.71 28.21 -9.40
C ALA A 14 26.72 27.92 -8.26
N PHE A 15 25.44 28.27 -8.47
CA PHE A 15 24.34 27.81 -7.62
C PHE A 15 24.05 26.34 -7.94
N ILE A 16 24.64 25.42 -7.17
CA ILE A 16 24.20 24.03 -7.12
C ILE A 16 22.95 24.01 -6.24
N GLY A 17 21.78 24.12 -6.87
CA GLY A 17 20.49 24.00 -6.20
C GLY A 17 20.26 22.54 -5.79
N ALA A 18 20.33 22.26 -4.48
CA ALA A 18 19.85 21.02 -3.92
C ALA A 18 18.31 20.98 -4.05
N MET A 19 17.80 20.32 -5.10
CA MET A 19 16.39 19.94 -5.15
C MET A 19 16.16 18.85 -4.10
N ALA A 20 15.78 19.26 -2.89
CA ALA A 20 15.19 18.35 -1.93
C ALA A 20 13.86 17.84 -2.51
N LEU A 21 13.85 16.58 -2.94
CA LEU A 21 12.62 15.86 -3.25
C LEU A 21 11.81 15.77 -1.95
N ALA A 22 10.81 16.64 -1.81
CA ALA A 22 9.85 16.55 -0.72
C ALA A 22 9.06 15.25 -0.90
N GLN A 23 9.38 14.23 -0.11
CA GLN A 23 8.54 13.04 -0.01
C GLN A 23 7.22 13.52 0.62
N THR A 24 6.15 13.54 -0.17
CA THR A 24 4.81 13.77 0.35
C THR A 24 4.50 12.66 1.34
N ALA A 25 4.44 12.99 2.62
CA ALA A 25 4.00 12.04 3.64
C ALA A 25 2.56 11.60 3.28
N SER A 26 2.38 10.30 3.03
CA SER A 26 1.05 9.71 2.89
C SER A 26 0.37 9.75 4.26
N ALA A 27 -0.92 10.08 4.31
CA ALA A 27 -1.70 9.97 5.53
C ALA A 27 -2.30 8.56 5.64
N ALA A 28 -2.44 8.06 6.86
CA ALA A 28 -3.15 6.81 7.12
C ALA A 28 -4.61 6.88 6.61
N VAL A 29 -5.13 5.74 6.15
CA VAL A 29 -6.53 5.62 5.75
C VAL A 29 -7.43 5.89 6.97
N ASN A 30 -8.36 6.84 6.83
CA ASN A 30 -9.32 7.16 7.88
C ASN A 30 -10.50 6.19 7.86
N CYS A 31 -10.45 5.19 8.72
CA CYS A 31 -11.46 4.13 8.78
C CYS A 31 -12.80 4.56 9.39
N ASN A 32 -12.88 5.75 10.00
CA ASN A 32 -14.13 6.26 10.58
C ASN A 32 -15.09 6.80 9.52
N ASN A 33 -14.58 7.20 8.35
CA ASN A 33 -15.39 7.77 7.26
C ASN A 33 -15.19 7.06 5.91
N LEU A 34 -14.44 5.96 5.88
CA LEU A 34 -14.26 5.17 4.67
C LEU A 34 -15.54 4.40 4.35
N ALA A 35 -16.09 4.62 3.16
CA ALA A 35 -17.20 3.81 2.65
C ALA A 35 -16.76 2.35 2.58
N ARG A 36 -17.65 1.40 2.92
CA ARG A 36 -17.33 -0.03 2.87
C ARG A 36 -16.97 -0.47 1.45
N ILE A 37 -17.83 -0.16 0.49
CA ILE A 37 -17.65 -0.50 -0.93
C ILE A 37 -17.21 0.74 -1.72
N VAL A 38 -16.35 0.52 -2.72
CA VAL A 38 -16.05 1.46 -3.81
C VAL A 38 -16.12 0.72 -5.14
N THR A 39 -16.58 1.39 -6.18
CA THR A 39 -16.55 0.86 -7.55
C THR A 39 -15.33 1.42 -8.28
N VAL A 40 -14.46 0.55 -8.78
CA VAL A 40 -13.32 0.91 -9.64
C VAL A 40 -13.39 0.04 -10.88
N ASP A 41 -13.43 0.66 -12.06
CA ASP A 41 -13.51 -0.04 -13.35
C ASP A 41 -14.61 -1.12 -13.37
N HIS A 42 -15.82 -0.74 -12.96
CA HIS A 42 -16.99 -1.62 -12.86
C HIS A 42 -16.88 -2.79 -11.86
N ILE A 43 -15.82 -2.83 -11.05
CA ILE A 43 -15.65 -3.80 -9.97
C ILE A 43 -15.95 -3.14 -8.63
N ASP A 44 -16.94 -3.68 -7.91
CA ASP A 44 -17.20 -3.30 -6.53
C ASP A 44 -16.19 -4.00 -5.60
N ILE A 45 -15.55 -3.22 -4.72
CA ILE A 45 -14.46 -3.67 -3.85
C ILE A 45 -14.76 -3.24 -2.41
N ASN A 46 -14.67 -4.17 -1.45
CA ASN A 46 -14.75 -3.87 -0.03
C ASN A 46 -13.46 -3.20 0.48
N GLN A 47 -13.28 -1.92 0.16
CA GLN A 47 -12.09 -1.16 0.55
C GLN A 47 -11.90 -1.08 2.08
N ARG A 48 -12.98 -1.11 2.87
CA ARG A 48 -12.84 -1.14 4.33
C ARG A 48 -12.19 -2.44 4.79
N HIS A 49 -12.57 -3.58 4.22
CA HIS A 49 -11.92 -4.85 4.50
C HIS A 49 -10.43 -4.83 4.13
N ILE A 50 -10.07 -4.26 2.98
CA ILE A 50 -8.68 -4.21 2.51
C ILE A 50 -7.81 -3.29 3.37
N PHE A 51 -8.27 -2.08 3.70
CA PHE A 51 -7.42 -1.07 4.32
C PHE A 51 -7.58 -0.94 5.83
N CYS A 52 -8.73 -1.28 6.38
CA CYS A 52 -9.03 -1.08 7.80
C CYS A 52 -9.09 -2.37 8.60
N GLY A 53 -9.26 -3.51 7.93
CA GLY A 53 -9.65 -4.73 8.61
C GLY A 53 -11.09 -4.67 9.12
N GLU A 54 -11.62 -5.84 9.47
CA GLU A 54 -12.98 -6.01 9.98
C GLU A 54 -12.99 -7.09 11.07
N ILE A 55 -13.96 -7.03 11.97
CA ILE A 55 -14.27 -8.12 12.88
C ILE A 55 -15.44 -8.89 12.30
N GLY A 56 -15.18 -10.10 11.82
CA GLY A 56 -16.19 -11.02 11.32
C GLY A 56 -16.76 -11.91 12.42
N ARG A 57 -17.69 -12.79 12.05
CA ARG A 57 -18.34 -13.75 12.96
C ARG A 57 -17.36 -14.58 13.81
N TYR A 58 -16.18 -14.87 13.26
CA TYR A 58 -15.18 -15.75 13.87
C TYR A 58 -13.89 -15.02 14.27
N GLY A 59 -13.91 -13.68 14.32
CA GLY A 59 -12.77 -12.86 14.73
C GLY A 59 -12.27 -11.91 13.62
N ALA A 60 -11.06 -11.40 13.81
CA ALA A 60 -10.45 -10.41 12.93
C ALA A 60 -10.15 -10.95 11.52
N VAL A 61 -10.55 -10.21 10.48
CA VAL A 61 -10.35 -10.51 9.07
C VAL A 61 -9.91 -9.25 8.29
N GLY A 62 -9.40 -9.43 7.08
CA GLY A 62 -8.94 -8.33 6.24
C GLY A 62 -7.62 -7.71 6.70
N PHE A 63 -7.47 -6.42 6.39
CA PHE A 63 -6.26 -5.60 6.50
C PHE A 63 -5.09 -6.17 5.70
N HIS A 64 -5.06 -5.83 4.41
CA HIS A 64 -4.11 -6.36 3.43
C HIS A 64 -3.25 -5.27 2.78
N ALA A 65 -3.40 -3.99 3.16
CA ALA A 65 -2.58 -2.92 2.62
C ALA A 65 -2.33 -1.80 3.63
N GLN A 66 -1.11 -1.28 3.64
CA GLN A 66 -0.71 -0.05 4.35
C GLN A 66 -0.23 0.99 3.34
N PRO A 67 -1.14 1.75 2.68
CA PRO A 67 -0.73 2.73 1.68
C PRO A 67 0.28 3.76 2.21
N GLY A 68 1.44 3.84 1.58
CA GLY A 68 2.57 4.67 2.03
C GLY A 68 3.18 4.22 3.37
N GLY A 69 3.04 2.93 3.73
CA GLY A 69 3.47 2.37 5.01
C GLY A 69 2.67 2.85 6.21
N GLN A 70 1.51 3.47 5.99
CA GLN A 70 0.72 4.07 7.07
C GLN A 70 -0.30 3.09 7.64
N THR A 71 -0.21 2.86 8.95
CA THR A 71 -1.16 2.03 9.70
C THR A 71 -2.43 2.83 10.01
N PRO A 72 -3.63 2.32 9.67
CA PRO A 72 -4.90 2.97 10.05
C PRO A 72 -5.16 2.84 11.56
N GLY A 73 -6.02 3.72 12.09
CA GLY A 73 -6.35 3.71 13.53
C GLY A 73 -7.11 2.49 14.04
N THR A 74 -7.57 1.61 13.15
CA THR A 74 -8.23 0.33 13.49
C THR A 74 -7.24 -0.80 13.77
N ILE A 75 -5.93 -0.57 13.54
CA ILE A 75 -4.89 -1.59 13.65
C ILE A 75 -3.89 -1.20 14.74
N THR A 76 -3.64 -2.13 15.65
CA THR A 76 -2.63 -1.97 16.71
C THR A 76 -1.61 -3.08 16.59
N PHE A 77 -0.34 -2.67 16.43
CA PHE A 77 0.81 -3.55 16.56
C PHE A 77 1.35 -3.48 17.99
N ASP A 78 1.75 -4.62 18.53
CA ASP A 78 2.41 -4.72 19.84
C ASP A 78 3.73 -5.49 19.74
N GLY A 79 4.35 -5.78 20.90
CA GLY A 79 5.63 -6.49 20.95
C GLY A 79 5.59 -7.93 20.44
N TYR A 80 4.41 -8.46 20.12
CA TYR A 80 4.20 -9.80 19.58
C TYR A 80 3.76 -9.79 18.11
N SER A 81 3.61 -8.63 17.48
CA SER A 81 3.36 -8.54 16.05
C SER A 81 4.66 -8.76 15.28
N HIS A 82 4.64 -9.61 14.25
CA HIS A 82 5.80 -9.80 13.39
C HIS A 82 5.49 -9.49 11.93
N ALA A 83 6.55 -9.18 11.19
CA ALA A 83 6.53 -8.98 9.75
C ALA A 83 7.55 -9.92 9.10
N LEU A 84 7.08 -10.79 8.21
CA LEU A 84 7.91 -11.65 7.37
C LEU A 84 7.97 -11.06 5.96
N VAL A 85 9.10 -10.47 5.60
CA VAL A 85 9.31 -9.90 4.28
C VAL A 85 9.61 -11.01 3.27
N VAL A 86 8.85 -11.04 2.17
CA VAL A 86 9.10 -12.00 1.08
C VAL A 86 10.28 -11.50 0.26
N SER A 87 11.30 -12.35 0.16
CA SER A 87 12.51 -12.05 -0.60
C SER A 87 12.63 -12.96 -1.81
N GLN A 88 13.15 -12.40 -2.90
CA GLN A 88 13.45 -13.11 -4.13
C GLN A 88 14.94 -13.01 -4.43
N TRP A 89 15.50 -14.08 -5.00
CA TRP A 89 16.88 -14.11 -5.47
C TRP A 89 16.97 -13.46 -6.85
N GLN A 90 17.63 -12.31 -6.95
CA GLN A 90 17.78 -11.58 -8.20
C GLN A 90 19.16 -10.91 -8.27
N GLY A 91 19.84 -11.04 -9.41
CA GLY A 91 21.15 -10.38 -9.60
C GLY A 91 22.21 -10.79 -8.58
N GLY A 92 22.19 -12.06 -8.11
CA GLY A 92 23.19 -12.61 -7.20
C GLY A 92 23.04 -12.24 -5.72
N HIS A 93 21.90 -11.67 -5.32
CA HIS A 93 21.59 -11.38 -3.92
C HIS A 93 20.09 -11.48 -3.64
N TRP A 94 19.72 -11.61 -2.36
CA TRP A 94 18.33 -11.58 -1.90
C TRP A 94 17.83 -10.14 -1.85
N GLN A 95 16.68 -9.88 -2.47
CA GLN A 95 15.99 -8.59 -2.41
C GLN A 95 14.55 -8.78 -1.96
N SER A 96 14.04 -7.86 -1.12
CA SER A 96 12.60 -7.79 -0.83
C SER A 96 11.83 -7.41 -2.09
N ASN A 97 10.74 -8.11 -2.37
CA ASN A 97 9.84 -7.73 -3.47
C ASN A 97 8.76 -6.71 -3.03
N GLY A 98 8.78 -6.27 -1.78
CA GLY A 98 7.82 -5.34 -1.21
C GLY A 98 6.56 -6.01 -0.63
N ILE A 99 6.27 -7.27 -0.98
CA ILE A 99 5.21 -8.05 -0.36
C ILE A 99 5.73 -8.63 0.96
N TYR A 100 4.90 -8.63 1.99
CA TYR A 100 5.24 -9.19 3.28
C TYR A 100 4.02 -9.78 3.96
N GLU A 101 4.25 -10.61 4.95
CA GLU A 101 3.21 -11.16 5.81
C GLU A 101 3.29 -10.50 7.17
N LEU A 102 2.16 -10.05 7.70
CA LEU A 102 2.00 -9.66 9.09
C LEU A 102 1.37 -10.80 9.87
N ASP A 103 1.77 -10.98 11.11
CA ASP A 103 1.11 -11.88 12.03
C ASP A 103 0.87 -11.22 13.39
N ASN A 104 -0.09 -11.78 14.12
CA ASN A 104 -0.37 -11.48 15.51
C ASN A 104 -0.48 -9.98 15.85
N PHE A 105 -1.45 -9.32 15.21
CA PHE A 105 -1.78 -7.91 15.45
C PHE A 105 -3.27 -7.73 15.73
N LEU A 106 -3.65 -6.63 16.37
CA LEU A 106 -5.04 -6.41 16.78
C LEU A 106 -5.79 -5.58 15.75
N ILE A 107 -7.02 -6.00 15.45
CA ILE A 107 -8.00 -5.21 14.69
C ILE A 107 -9.10 -4.79 15.65
N SER A 108 -9.47 -3.51 15.63
CA SER A 108 -10.63 -2.97 16.34
C SER A 108 -11.61 -2.30 15.39
N ASP A 109 -12.90 -2.48 15.63
CA ASP A 109 -13.98 -1.78 14.94
C ASP A 109 -14.57 -0.62 15.76
N GLY A 110 -13.94 -0.28 16.89
CA GLY A 110 -14.39 0.73 17.85
C GLY A 110 -15.25 0.17 18.99
N HIS A 111 -15.71 -1.07 18.91
CA HIS A 111 -16.46 -1.75 19.97
C HIS A 111 -15.71 -2.97 20.49
N ASP A 112 -15.25 -3.82 19.59
CA ASP A 112 -14.52 -5.04 19.88
C ASP A 112 -13.07 -4.92 19.41
N GLN A 113 -12.24 -5.84 19.90
CA GLN A 113 -10.86 -6.00 19.45
C GLN A 113 -10.49 -7.49 19.40
N PHE A 114 -9.97 -7.92 18.26
CA PHE A 114 -9.57 -9.32 18.04
C PHE A 114 -8.18 -9.41 17.43
N ASN A 115 -7.47 -10.48 17.79
CA ASN A 115 -6.20 -10.81 17.18
C ASN A 115 -6.39 -11.34 15.75
N LYS A 116 -5.63 -10.78 14.82
CA LYS A 116 -5.47 -11.26 13.45
C LYS A 116 -4.23 -12.12 13.39
N ALA A 117 -4.43 -13.41 13.15
CA ALA A 117 -3.33 -14.37 13.13
C ALA A 117 -2.33 -14.15 11.99
N LYS A 118 -2.80 -13.77 10.80
CA LYS A 118 -1.95 -13.60 9.61
C LYS A 118 -2.60 -12.69 8.58
N SER A 119 -1.83 -11.85 7.89
CA SER A 119 -2.23 -11.12 6.70
C SER A 119 -1.09 -11.05 5.70
N THR A 120 -1.39 -11.19 4.41
CA THR A 120 -0.42 -10.91 3.34
C THR A 120 -0.69 -9.50 2.82
N MET A 121 0.37 -8.71 2.71
CA MET A 121 0.31 -7.26 2.53
C MET A 121 0.77 -6.85 1.14
N PHE A 122 -0.01 -5.99 0.49
CA PHE A 122 0.42 -5.23 -0.68
C PHE A 122 1.68 -4.42 -0.37
N PRO A 123 2.55 -4.15 -1.37
CA PRO A 123 3.70 -3.28 -1.17
C PRO A 123 3.30 -1.91 -0.64
N ASP A 124 3.97 -1.48 0.43
CA ASP A 124 3.67 -0.22 1.13
C ASP A 124 3.83 1.03 0.25
N HIS A 125 4.60 0.94 -0.85
CA HIS A 125 4.75 2.05 -1.78
C HIS A 125 3.52 2.27 -2.67
N CYS A 126 2.61 1.30 -2.76
CA CYS A 126 1.36 1.45 -3.50
C CYS A 126 0.42 2.37 -2.73
N SER A 127 -0.12 3.39 -3.42
CA SER A 127 -1.16 4.23 -2.83
C SER A 127 -2.47 3.44 -2.66
N LYS A 128 -3.42 4.02 -1.92
CA LYS A 128 -4.75 3.43 -1.76
C LYS A 128 -5.42 3.19 -3.12
N ASP A 129 -5.30 4.17 -4.01
CA ASP A 129 -5.92 4.10 -5.33
C ASP A 129 -5.17 3.10 -6.22
N ASP A 130 -3.84 2.99 -6.12
CA ASP A 130 -3.06 1.98 -6.85
C ASP A 130 -3.47 0.55 -6.48
N VAL A 131 -3.70 0.30 -5.18
CA VAL A 131 -4.17 -0.99 -4.68
C VAL A 131 -5.58 -1.30 -5.21
N LEU A 132 -6.49 -0.32 -5.18
CA LEU A 132 -7.86 -0.52 -5.70
C LEU A 132 -7.87 -0.78 -7.21
N VAL A 133 -7.08 -0.03 -7.98
CA VAL A 133 -6.91 -0.26 -9.42
C VAL A 133 -6.30 -1.64 -9.68
N ALA A 134 -5.33 -2.06 -8.87
CA ALA A 134 -4.71 -3.38 -9.01
C ALA A 134 -5.71 -4.51 -8.76
N ILE A 135 -6.59 -4.36 -7.77
CA ILE A 135 -7.66 -5.33 -7.48
C ILE A 135 -8.67 -5.39 -8.61
N ALA A 136 -9.14 -4.23 -9.11
CA ALA A 136 -10.08 -4.16 -10.23
C ALA A 136 -9.47 -4.75 -11.52
N TYR A 137 -8.18 -4.50 -11.76
CA TYR A 137 -7.45 -5.06 -12.89
C TYR A 137 -7.34 -6.58 -12.77
N ALA A 138 -6.92 -7.09 -11.60
CA ALA A 138 -6.78 -8.52 -11.32
C ALA A 138 -8.09 -9.29 -11.51
N ALA A 139 -9.22 -8.71 -11.09
CA ALA A 139 -10.56 -9.26 -11.26
C ALA A 139 -10.92 -9.54 -12.72
N GLN A 140 -10.28 -8.84 -13.66
CA GLN A 140 -10.54 -8.93 -15.09
C GLN A 140 -9.38 -9.59 -15.88
N HIS A 141 -8.19 -9.73 -15.28
CA HIS A 141 -6.95 -10.09 -15.99
C HIS A 141 -6.17 -11.19 -15.27
N ASN A 142 -6.78 -12.37 -15.13
CA ASN A 142 -6.13 -13.58 -14.59
C ASN A 142 -5.44 -13.35 -13.24
N ASN A 143 -6.05 -12.56 -12.36
CA ASN A 143 -5.56 -12.26 -11.02
C ASN A 143 -4.24 -11.49 -10.96
N MET A 144 -3.72 -10.91 -12.05
CA MET A 144 -2.49 -10.12 -11.98
C MET A 144 -2.73 -8.71 -11.44
N SER A 145 -1.82 -8.17 -10.64
CA SER A 145 -1.92 -6.83 -10.04
C SER A 145 -1.95 -5.67 -11.05
N GLY A 146 -1.53 -5.91 -12.30
CA GLY A 146 -1.43 -4.85 -13.30
C GLY A 146 -0.34 -3.82 -12.97
N PRO A 147 -0.29 -2.70 -13.72
CA PRO A 147 0.81 -1.75 -13.62
C PRO A 147 0.69 -0.73 -12.48
N SER A 148 -0.49 -0.58 -11.84
CA SER A 148 -0.69 0.44 -10.80
C SER A 148 0.02 0.11 -9.50
N CYS A 149 0.04 -1.17 -9.12
CA CYS A 149 0.75 -1.65 -7.93
C CYS A 149 1.63 -2.85 -8.31
N VAL A 150 2.93 -2.67 -8.17
CA VAL A 150 3.97 -3.62 -8.60
C VAL A 150 4.91 -3.93 -7.44
N THR A 151 5.74 -4.94 -7.58
CA THR A 151 6.82 -5.21 -6.63
C THR A 151 7.82 -4.04 -6.61
N THR A 152 8.72 -4.01 -5.62
CA THR A 152 9.83 -3.05 -5.56
C THR A 152 10.71 -3.08 -6.83
N GLN A 153 10.73 -4.19 -7.56
CA GLN A 153 11.46 -4.35 -8.81
C GLN A 153 10.64 -3.97 -10.06
N GLY A 154 9.41 -3.51 -9.89
CA GLY A 154 8.53 -3.12 -10.99
C GLY A 154 7.79 -4.28 -11.67
N SER A 155 7.76 -5.46 -11.04
CA SER A 155 7.06 -6.63 -11.58
C SER A 155 5.62 -6.70 -11.09
N GLN A 156 4.70 -7.13 -11.95
CA GLN A 156 3.35 -7.51 -11.50
C GLN A 156 3.42 -8.77 -10.63
N PHE A 157 2.40 -8.97 -9.80
CA PHE A 157 2.27 -10.14 -8.93
C PHE A 157 0.83 -10.66 -8.95
N GLU A 158 0.64 -11.94 -8.65
CA GLU A 158 -0.69 -12.54 -8.56
C GLU A 158 -1.39 -12.08 -7.27
N LEU A 159 -2.70 -11.87 -7.37
CA LEU A 159 -3.61 -11.62 -6.25
C LEU A 159 -4.47 -12.85 -5.99
N THR A 160 -4.76 -13.11 -4.72
CA THR A 160 -5.89 -13.98 -4.36
C THR A 160 -7.12 -13.10 -4.17
N LEU A 161 -8.21 -13.38 -4.90
CA LEU A 161 -9.47 -12.64 -4.81
C LEU A 161 -10.58 -13.53 -4.24
N TYR A 162 -11.29 -13.03 -3.22
CA TYR A 162 -12.50 -13.66 -2.69
C TYR A 162 -13.71 -12.78 -2.98
N TRP A 163 -14.62 -13.33 -3.77
CA TRP A 163 -15.87 -12.69 -4.15
C TRP A 163 -16.99 -13.08 -3.19
N LEU A 164 -17.83 -12.10 -2.85
CA LEU A 164 -19.08 -12.32 -2.15
C LEU A 164 -20.23 -11.72 -2.96
N HIS A 165 -21.45 -12.16 -2.66
CA HIS A 165 -22.67 -11.64 -3.26
C HIS A 165 -23.63 -11.22 -2.16
N ASP A 166 -24.16 -10.01 -2.26
CA ASP A 166 -25.20 -9.49 -1.37
C ASP A 166 -26.39 -8.92 -2.18
N ASN A 167 -27.24 -8.12 -1.53
CA ASN A 167 -28.42 -7.54 -2.17
C ASN A 167 -28.09 -6.46 -3.23
N THR A 168 -26.84 -6.00 -3.30
CA THR A 168 -26.36 -5.00 -4.25
C THR A 168 -25.58 -5.62 -5.42
N GLY A 169 -25.14 -6.87 -5.29
CA GLY A 169 -24.52 -7.64 -6.37
C GLY A 169 -23.26 -8.37 -5.92
N TRP A 170 -22.44 -8.74 -6.90
CA TRP A 170 -21.12 -9.34 -6.68
C TRP A 170 -20.08 -8.27 -6.38
N TYR A 171 -19.24 -8.50 -5.37
CA TYR A 171 -18.13 -7.63 -5.03
C TYR A 171 -16.91 -8.43 -4.57
N VAL A 172 -15.71 -7.86 -4.75
CA VAL A 172 -14.47 -8.39 -4.19
C VAL A 172 -14.43 -8.02 -2.72
N ASN A 173 -14.65 -9.00 -1.84
CA ASN A 173 -14.58 -8.76 -0.40
C ASN A 173 -13.14 -8.71 0.11
N THR A 174 -12.30 -9.61 -0.39
CA THR A 174 -10.93 -9.76 0.06
C THR A 174 -10.03 -9.89 -1.14
N ALA A 175 -8.90 -9.18 -1.11
CA ALA A 175 -7.84 -9.26 -2.08
C ALA A 175 -6.49 -9.09 -1.39
N TYR A 176 -5.52 -9.93 -1.72
CA TYR A 176 -4.16 -9.80 -1.20
C TYR A 176 -3.14 -10.46 -2.15
N PRO A 177 -1.85 -10.06 -2.09
CA PRO A 177 -0.82 -10.68 -2.90
C PRO A 177 -0.66 -12.17 -2.60
N ARG A 178 -0.48 -13.00 -3.62
CA ARG A 178 -0.14 -14.41 -3.45
C ARG A 178 1.34 -14.55 -3.10
N THR A 179 1.65 -15.29 -2.04
CA THR A 179 3.02 -15.62 -1.59
C THR A 179 3.39 -17.08 -1.84
#